data_AF-A0A653PE43-F1
#
_entry.id   AF-A0A653PE43-F1
#
_cell.length_a   1.000
_cell.length_b   1.000
_cell.length_c   1.000
_cell.angle_alpha   90.00
_cell.angle_beta   90.00
_cell.angle_gamma   90.00
#
_symmetry.space_group_name_H-M   'P 1'
#
loop_
_entity.id
_entity.type
_entity.pdbx_description
1 polymer ?
#
loop_
_entity_poly.entity_id
_entity_poly.type
_entity_poly.pdbx_seq_one_letter_code
_entity_poly.pdbx_strand_id
1 'polypeptide(L)'
;MRINHNIAALNTLNRLSTNNGSSQKNMEKLSSGLRINRAGDDAAGLAISEKMRSQIRGLEMATKNSQDGISLIQTAEGALTESHAILQRIRELVVQAGNTGTQQEEDLASIQDEISNLQDEITSISTRTEFNGKKLLDGTYSSKGADDGGEAQSLVFQIGANATQQITLNIENMGASVLGTDGTAEGEDGAGSVAGIDVTKFISASGEDGEEAAGFDAQLGIIETAIKQVSAQRSKLGAVQNRLEHTINNLSASAENLTAAESRIRDVDMAKEMSEFTKNNILSQASQAMLAQANQQPQNVLQLLR
;
A
#
# COMPACT_ATOMS: atom_id res chain seq x y z
N MET A 1 -4.57 -31.84 73.31
CA MET A 1 -4.96 -30.56 72.65
C MET A 1 -3.73 -29.65 72.64
N ARG A 2 -3.28 -29.17 71.47
CA ARG A 2 -2.20 -28.16 71.38
C ARG A 2 -2.87 -26.78 71.24
N ILE A 3 -2.68 -25.88 72.20
CA ILE A 3 -3.44 -24.62 72.32
C ILE A 3 -2.70 -23.42 71.70
N ASN A 4 -1.36 -23.43 71.69
CA ASN A 4 -0.57 -22.29 71.20
C ASN A 4 -0.49 -22.15 69.67
N HIS A 5 -0.77 -23.22 68.92
CA HIS A 5 -0.67 -23.19 67.45
C HIS A 5 -2.06 -23.43 66.85
N ASN A 6 -2.69 -22.37 66.35
CA ASN A 6 -4.00 -22.44 65.72
C ASN A 6 -3.84 -22.77 64.22
N ILE A 7 -3.71 -24.05 63.91
CA ILE A 7 -3.53 -24.55 62.54
C ILE A 7 -4.76 -24.24 61.66
N ALA A 8 -5.95 -24.23 62.26
CA ALA A 8 -7.18 -23.87 61.55
C ALA A 8 -7.16 -22.42 61.07
N ALA A 9 -6.74 -21.48 61.94
CA ALA A 9 -6.57 -20.08 61.56
C ALA A 9 -5.45 -19.85 60.54
N LEU A 10 -4.37 -20.63 60.59
CA LEU A 10 -3.26 -20.52 59.62
C LEU A 10 -3.69 -21.00 58.23
N ASN A 11 -4.47 -22.07 58.14
CA ASN A 11 -5.06 -22.53 56.89
C ASN A 11 -6.06 -21.50 56.33
N THR A 12 -6.94 -20.93 57.16
CA THR A 12 -7.88 -19.88 56.70
C THR A 12 -7.15 -18.61 56.27
N LEU A 13 -6.05 -18.22 56.91
CA LEU A 13 -5.22 -17.10 56.49
C LEU A 13 -4.56 -17.35 55.12
N ASN A 14 -4.04 -18.56 54.89
CA ASN A 14 -3.50 -18.94 53.57
C ASN A 14 -4.58 -18.89 52.49
N ARG A 15 -5.80 -19.39 52.79
CA ARG A 15 -6.94 -19.33 51.86
C ARG A 15 -7.40 -17.90 51.59
N LEU A 16 -7.44 -17.05 52.62
CA LEU A 16 -7.74 -15.63 52.49
C LEU A 16 -6.70 -14.94 51.58
N SER A 17 -5.41 -15.20 51.80
CA SER A 17 -4.33 -14.64 50.98
C SER A 17 -4.44 -15.09 49.52
N THR A 18 -4.71 -16.38 49.25
CA THR A 18 -4.91 -16.87 47.88
C THR A 18 -6.15 -16.27 47.22
N ASN A 19 -7.28 -16.16 47.93
CA ASN A 19 -8.51 -15.59 47.39
C ASN A 19 -8.37 -14.10 47.11
N ASN A 20 -7.69 -13.37 47.99
CA ASN A 20 -7.41 -11.95 47.81
C ASN A 20 -6.48 -11.71 46.62
N GLY A 21 -5.44 -12.54 46.45
CA GLY A 21 -4.57 -12.52 45.28
C GLY A 21 -5.30 -12.82 43.97
N SER A 22 -6.22 -13.81 43.96
CA SER A 22 -7.06 -14.10 42.79
C SER A 22 -8.03 -12.95 42.47
N SER A 23 -8.64 -12.34 43.48
CA SER A 23 -9.52 -11.17 43.31
C SER A 23 -8.79 -9.98 42.68
N GLN A 24 -7.54 -9.71 43.10
CA GLN A 24 -6.69 -8.69 42.50
C GLN A 24 -6.34 -8.98 41.04
N LYS A 25 -6.05 -10.25 40.70
CA LYS A 25 -5.81 -10.65 39.30
C LYS A 25 -7.04 -10.48 38.42
N ASN A 26 -8.21 -10.86 38.92
CA ASN A 26 -9.47 -10.66 38.19
C ASN A 26 -9.76 -9.16 38.00
N MET A 27 -9.47 -8.34 38.99
CA MET A 27 -9.59 -6.88 38.88
C MET A 27 -8.65 -6.30 37.82
N GLU A 28 -7.41 -6.78 37.74
CA GLU A 28 -6.45 -6.40 36.70
C GLU A 28 -6.94 -6.78 35.29
N LYS A 29 -7.49 -7.98 35.13
CA LYS A 29 -8.07 -8.44 33.86
C LYS A 29 -9.33 -7.68 33.47
N LEU A 30 -10.23 -7.42 34.42
CA LEU A 30 -11.44 -6.62 34.19
C LEU A 30 -11.12 -5.17 33.84
N SER A 31 -10.10 -4.59 34.49
CA SER A 31 -9.69 -3.21 34.23
C SER A 31 -9.00 -3.04 32.88
N SER A 32 -8.23 -4.05 32.43
CA SER A 32 -7.52 -4.00 31.15
C SER A 32 -8.35 -4.53 29.98
N GLY A 33 -9.37 -5.34 30.25
CA GLY A 33 -10.10 -6.10 29.23
C GLY A 33 -9.30 -7.27 28.63
N LEU A 34 -8.09 -7.52 29.12
CA LEU A 34 -7.18 -8.53 28.58
C LEU A 34 -7.06 -9.72 29.54
N ARG A 35 -7.22 -10.93 28.99
CA ARG A 35 -6.95 -12.20 29.66
C ARG A 35 -5.46 -12.38 29.96
N ILE A 36 -4.60 -11.93 29.04
CA ILE A 36 -3.14 -12.01 29.13
C ILE A 36 -2.59 -10.59 29.33
N ASN A 37 -2.40 -10.19 30.59
CA ASN A 37 -1.82 -8.89 30.92
C ASN A 37 -0.32 -9.01 31.27
N ARG A 38 0.08 -10.14 31.86
CA ARG A 38 1.47 -10.42 32.23
C ARG A 38 2.00 -11.64 31.48
N ALA A 39 3.31 -11.69 31.25
CA ALA A 39 3.97 -12.87 30.66
C ALA A 39 3.78 -14.16 31.49
N GLY A 40 3.49 -14.02 32.79
CA GLY A 40 3.18 -15.15 33.68
C GLY A 40 1.77 -15.73 33.53
N ASP A 41 0.84 -15.06 32.82
CA ASP A 41 -0.52 -15.58 32.62
C ASP A 41 -0.56 -16.63 31.50
N ASP A 42 0.12 -16.36 30.38
CA ASP A 42 0.28 -17.29 29.24
C ASP A 42 1.43 -16.81 28.33
N ALA A 43 2.62 -17.38 28.50
CA ALA A 43 3.80 -16.96 27.74
C ALA A 43 3.69 -17.28 26.24
N ALA A 44 3.10 -18.42 25.89
CA ALA A 44 2.93 -18.84 24.50
C ALA A 44 1.86 -17.99 23.80
N GLY A 45 0.72 -17.77 24.47
CA GLY A 45 -0.34 -16.88 23.99
C GLY A 45 0.14 -15.45 23.78
N LEU A 46 0.98 -14.93 24.68
CA LEU A 46 1.57 -13.60 24.54
C LEU A 46 2.45 -13.51 23.28
N ALA A 47 3.37 -14.45 23.07
CA ALA A 47 4.25 -14.45 21.90
C ALA A 47 3.48 -14.51 20.57
N ILE A 48 2.42 -15.35 20.50
CA ILE A 48 1.55 -15.44 19.33
C ILE A 48 0.80 -14.13 19.11
N SER A 49 0.22 -13.55 20.16
CA SER A 49 -0.54 -12.30 20.08
C SER A 49 0.33 -11.11 19.65
N GLU A 50 1.58 -11.03 20.09
CA GLU A 50 2.50 -9.97 19.67
C GLU A 50 2.89 -10.11 18.19
N LYS A 51 3.08 -11.35 17.71
CA LYS A 51 3.27 -11.60 16.27
C LYS A 51 2.03 -11.20 15.46
N MET A 52 0.84 -11.59 15.91
CA MET A 52 -0.42 -11.21 15.25
C MET A 52 -0.60 -9.69 15.24
N ARG A 53 -0.32 -9.00 16.34
CA ARG A 53 -0.39 -7.54 16.44
C ARG A 53 0.59 -6.83 15.51
N SER A 54 1.82 -7.34 15.42
CA SER A 54 2.81 -6.84 14.45
C SER A 54 2.31 -7.03 13.01
N GLN A 55 1.71 -8.19 12.70
CA GLN A 55 1.15 -8.45 11.39
C GLN A 55 -0.06 -7.57 11.09
N ILE A 56 -1.00 -7.37 12.02
CA ILE A 56 -2.17 -6.49 11.84
C ILE A 56 -1.72 -5.07 11.51
N ARG A 57 -0.80 -4.50 12.30
CA ARG A 57 -0.26 -3.16 12.02
C ARG A 57 0.49 -3.10 10.69
N GLY A 58 1.22 -4.16 10.35
CA GLY A 58 1.91 -4.29 9.07
C GLY A 58 0.92 -4.34 7.89
N LEU A 59 -0.19 -5.06 8.03
CA LEU A 59 -1.25 -5.16 7.01
C LEU A 59 -1.99 -3.84 6.86
N GLU A 60 -2.30 -3.14 7.95
CA GLU A 60 -2.91 -1.79 7.89
C GLU A 60 -2.01 -0.78 7.17
N MET A 61 -0.70 -0.80 7.44
CA MET A 61 0.25 0.05 6.72
C MET A 61 0.42 -0.39 5.27
N ALA A 62 0.40 -1.69 4.98
CA ALA A 62 0.40 -2.20 3.61
C ALA A 62 -0.84 -1.77 2.82
N THR A 63 -2.02 -1.68 3.46
CA THR A 63 -3.23 -1.11 2.85
C THR A 63 -3.02 0.36 2.48
N LYS A 64 -2.44 1.17 3.38
CA LYS A 64 -2.11 2.57 3.09
C LYS A 64 -1.09 2.70 1.96
N ASN A 65 -0.02 1.92 1.99
CA ASN A 65 0.96 1.89 0.91
C ASN A 65 0.33 1.53 -0.44
N SER A 66 -0.64 0.60 -0.45
CA SER A 66 -1.38 0.23 -1.66
C SER A 66 -2.28 1.37 -2.15
N GLN A 67 -2.91 2.11 -1.23
CA GLN A 67 -3.69 3.32 -1.57
C GLN A 67 -2.81 4.43 -2.13
N ASP A 68 -1.65 4.70 -1.52
CA ASP A 68 -0.67 5.66 -2.03
C ASP A 68 -0.17 5.26 -3.43
N GLY A 69 0.02 3.95 -3.66
CA GLY A 69 0.32 3.39 -4.97
C GLY A 69 -0.78 3.67 -6.00
N ILE A 70 -2.06 3.50 -5.63
CA ILE A 70 -3.20 3.88 -6.48
C ILE A 70 -3.18 5.37 -6.79
N SER A 71 -2.95 6.24 -5.80
CA SER A 71 -2.88 7.69 -6.02
C SER A 71 -1.76 8.09 -6.99
N LEU A 72 -0.57 7.50 -6.85
CA LEU A 72 0.54 7.70 -7.78
C LEU A 72 0.17 7.27 -9.20
N ILE A 73 -0.45 6.09 -9.34
CA ILE A 73 -0.90 5.56 -10.64
C ILE A 73 -1.94 6.49 -11.28
N GLN A 74 -2.88 7.00 -10.50
CA GLN A 74 -3.90 7.94 -10.99
C GLN A 74 -3.29 9.28 -11.45
N THR A 75 -2.26 9.78 -10.75
CA THR A 75 -1.52 10.97 -11.21
C THR A 75 -0.83 10.70 -12.55
N ALA A 76 -0.18 9.55 -12.71
CA ALA A 76 0.43 9.16 -13.99
C ALA A 76 -0.61 8.97 -15.11
N GLU A 77 -1.75 8.33 -14.82
CA GLU A 77 -2.82 8.11 -15.80
C GLU A 77 -3.48 9.43 -16.25
N GLY A 78 -3.67 10.38 -15.34
CA GLY A 78 -4.18 11.72 -15.67
C GLY A 78 -3.28 12.42 -16.68
N ALA A 79 -1.96 12.41 -16.44
CA ALA A 79 -0.98 12.97 -17.37
C ALA A 79 -1.00 12.25 -18.73
N LEU A 80 -1.08 10.92 -18.75
CA LEU A 80 -1.18 10.14 -19.99
C LEU A 80 -2.49 10.36 -20.76
N THR A 81 -3.55 10.78 -20.08
CA THR A 81 -4.83 11.13 -20.71
C THR A 81 -4.68 12.41 -21.52
N GLU A 82 -4.00 13.41 -20.98
CA GLU A 82 -3.66 14.65 -21.70
C GLU A 82 -2.71 14.37 -22.87
N SER A 83 -1.64 13.57 -22.65
CA SER A 83 -0.76 13.16 -23.75
C SER A 83 -1.50 12.44 -24.87
N HIS A 84 -2.50 11.61 -24.55
CA HIS A 84 -3.33 10.95 -25.57
C HIS A 84 -4.19 11.97 -26.34
N ALA A 85 -4.79 12.95 -25.68
CA ALA A 85 -5.58 14.00 -26.35
C ALA A 85 -4.71 14.84 -27.30
N ILE A 86 -3.49 15.20 -26.86
CA ILE A 86 -2.53 15.94 -27.67
C ILE A 86 -2.10 15.11 -28.90
N LEU A 87 -1.80 13.82 -28.74
CA LEU A 87 -1.44 12.95 -29.86
C LEU A 87 -2.57 12.78 -30.89
N GLN A 88 -3.83 12.74 -30.45
CA GLN A 88 -4.97 12.75 -31.38
C GLN A 88 -5.05 14.09 -32.13
N ARG A 89 -4.79 15.22 -31.46
CA ARG A 89 -4.72 16.53 -32.12
C ARG A 89 -3.60 16.60 -33.15
N ILE A 90 -2.41 16.10 -32.83
CA ILE A 90 -1.29 15.99 -33.78
C ILE A 90 -1.69 15.11 -34.98
N ARG A 91 -2.38 13.99 -34.73
CA ARG A 91 -2.89 13.12 -35.82
C ARG A 91 -3.83 13.86 -36.76
N GLU A 92 -4.76 14.67 -36.22
CA GLU A 92 -5.66 15.50 -37.02
C GLU A 92 -4.89 16.51 -37.89
N LEU A 93 -3.91 17.19 -37.30
CA LEU A 93 -3.07 18.16 -38.00
C LEU A 93 -2.23 17.51 -39.09
N VAL A 94 -1.67 16.32 -38.85
CA VAL A 94 -0.91 15.58 -39.85
C VAL A 94 -1.81 15.13 -41.00
N VAL A 95 -3.03 14.65 -40.72
CA VAL A 95 -4.02 14.32 -41.75
C VAL A 95 -4.43 15.56 -42.57
N GLN A 96 -4.60 16.71 -41.92
CA GLN A 96 -4.88 17.98 -42.60
C GLN A 96 -3.71 18.41 -43.49
N ALA A 97 -2.47 18.32 -42.99
CA ALA A 97 -1.26 18.64 -43.73
C ALA A 97 -1.00 17.69 -44.90
N GLY A 98 -1.43 16.43 -44.79
CA GLY A 98 -1.38 15.44 -45.86
C GLY A 98 -2.21 15.80 -47.10
N ASN A 99 -3.12 16.78 -47.02
CA ASN A 99 -3.87 17.29 -48.18
C ASN A 99 -3.03 18.30 -49.00
N THR A 100 -1.91 17.83 -49.53
CA THR A 100 -0.93 18.63 -50.30
C THR A 100 -1.47 19.23 -51.60
N GLY A 101 -2.62 18.74 -52.09
CA GLY A 101 -3.29 19.30 -53.27
C GLY A 101 -3.98 20.64 -53.03
N THR A 102 -4.27 20.99 -51.77
CA THR A 102 -4.95 22.26 -51.43
C THR A 102 -4.15 23.15 -50.49
N GLN A 103 -3.22 22.59 -49.72
CA GLN A 103 -2.39 23.34 -48.77
C GLN A 103 -1.15 23.92 -49.46
N GLN A 104 -0.77 25.15 -49.09
CA GLN A 104 0.47 25.79 -49.53
C GLN A 104 1.59 25.58 -48.51
N GLU A 105 2.84 25.85 -48.90
CA GLU A 105 4.01 25.70 -48.03
C GLU A 105 3.91 26.57 -46.75
N GLU A 106 3.34 27.78 -46.85
CA GLU A 106 3.09 28.67 -45.70
C GLU A 106 2.01 28.11 -44.74
N ASP A 107 0.99 27.44 -45.28
CA ASP A 107 -0.05 26.79 -44.46
C ASP A 107 0.53 25.58 -43.71
N LEU A 108 1.42 24.83 -44.36
CA LEU A 108 2.11 23.69 -43.74
C LEU A 108 3.08 24.15 -42.65
N ALA A 109 3.77 25.27 -42.85
CA ALA A 109 4.62 25.86 -41.81
C ALA A 109 3.79 26.25 -40.57
N SER A 110 2.62 26.85 -40.77
CA SER A 110 1.71 27.20 -39.66
C SER A 110 1.18 25.97 -38.91
N ILE A 111 0.88 24.89 -39.63
CA ILE A 111 0.48 23.61 -39.02
C ILE A 111 1.66 22.98 -38.28
N GLN A 112 2.87 23.05 -38.83
CA GLN A 112 4.09 22.55 -38.18
C GLN A 112 4.38 23.29 -36.88
N ASP A 113 4.18 24.61 -36.84
CA ASP A 113 4.31 25.40 -35.61
C ASP A 113 3.31 24.96 -34.53
N GLU A 114 2.07 24.60 -34.91
CA GLU A 114 1.10 24.02 -33.96
C GLU A 114 1.58 22.64 -33.47
N ILE A 115 2.06 21.78 -34.37
CA ILE A 115 2.58 20.45 -34.03
C ILE A 115 3.79 20.56 -33.09
N SER A 116 4.73 21.48 -33.33
CA SER A 116 5.91 21.64 -32.48
C SER A 116 5.53 22.09 -31.06
N ASN A 117 4.58 23.03 -30.93
CA ASN A 117 4.08 23.44 -29.62
C ASN A 117 3.42 22.26 -28.87
N LEU A 118 2.69 21.40 -29.57
CA LEU A 118 2.08 20.20 -29.00
C LEU A 118 3.13 19.14 -28.60
N GLN A 119 4.21 18.98 -29.39
CA GLN A 119 5.35 18.13 -29.04
C GLN A 119 6.08 18.63 -27.79
N ASP A 120 6.27 19.95 -27.66
CA ASP A 120 6.85 20.59 -26.49
C ASP A 120 6.00 20.39 -25.25
N GLU A 121 4.66 20.45 -25.38
CA GLU A 121 3.76 20.17 -24.27
C GLU A 121 3.82 18.68 -23.86
N ILE A 122 3.90 17.72 -24.81
CA ILE A 122 4.10 16.31 -24.47
C ILE A 122 5.40 16.11 -23.67
N THR A 123 6.48 16.74 -24.10
CA THR A 123 7.78 16.68 -23.41
C THR A 123 7.71 17.36 -22.02
N SER A 124 6.95 18.45 -21.92
CA SER A 124 6.69 19.15 -20.65
C SER A 124 5.85 18.30 -19.69
N ILE A 125 4.80 17.61 -20.16
CA ILE A 125 4.00 16.67 -19.36
C ILE A 125 4.89 15.54 -18.85
N SER A 126 5.72 14.94 -19.72
CA SER A 126 6.65 13.88 -19.33
C SER A 126 7.62 14.32 -18.22
N THR A 127 8.18 15.53 -18.32
CA THR A 127 9.21 16.02 -17.40
C THR A 127 8.69 16.70 -16.13
N ARG A 128 7.47 17.26 -16.15
CA ARG A 128 6.82 17.97 -15.02
C ARG A 128 5.91 17.07 -14.20
N THR A 129 5.44 15.95 -14.74
CA THR A 129 4.55 15.05 -13.98
C THR A 129 5.29 14.42 -12.81
N GLU A 130 4.95 14.87 -11.60
CA GLU A 130 5.54 14.41 -10.37
C GLU A 130 4.49 13.98 -9.34
N PHE A 131 4.84 12.98 -8.54
CA PHE A 131 4.11 12.62 -7.33
C PHE A 131 5.06 12.68 -6.15
N ASN A 132 4.79 13.58 -5.20
CA ASN A 132 5.66 13.79 -4.04
C ASN A 132 7.14 14.04 -4.43
N GLY A 133 7.37 14.86 -5.48
CA GLY A 133 8.69 15.20 -6.01
C GLY A 133 9.37 14.12 -6.85
N LYS A 134 8.72 12.96 -7.08
CA LYS A 134 9.22 11.92 -7.98
C LYS A 134 8.62 12.08 -9.36
N LYS A 135 9.46 12.30 -10.37
CA LYS A 135 9.05 12.28 -11.78
C LYS A 135 8.67 10.87 -12.22
N LEU A 136 7.60 10.73 -12.98
CA LEU A 136 7.02 9.41 -13.29
C LEU A 136 7.19 8.98 -14.75
N LEU A 137 7.23 9.94 -15.69
CA LEU A 137 7.07 9.72 -17.12
C LEU A 137 8.33 10.03 -17.95
N ASP A 138 9.46 10.30 -17.29
CA ASP A 138 10.72 10.73 -17.90
C ASP A 138 11.63 9.55 -18.33
N GLY A 139 11.18 8.31 -18.13
CA GLY A 139 11.95 7.11 -18.45
C GLY A 139 12.83 6.58 -17.30
N THR A 140 12.84 7.24 -16.14
CA THR A 140 13.60 6.75 -14.96
C THR A 140 13.17 5.33 -14.54
N TYR A 141 11.88 5.01 -14.70
CA TYR A 141 11.30 3.73 -14.29
C TYR A 141 11.07 2.75 -15.45
N SER A 142 11.82 2.91 -16.54
CA SER A 142 11.74 2.01 -17.70
C SER A 142 12.22 0.60 -17.34
N SER A 143 11.68 -0.40 -18.04
CA SER A 143 12.14 -1.79 -17.87
C SER A 143 13.55 -2.05 -18.41
N LYS A 144 14.09 -1.13 -19.23
CA LYS A 144 15.40 -1.23 -19.87
C LYS A 144 16.51 -0.41 -19.17
N GLY A 145 16.21 0.24 -18.04
CA GLY A 145 17.13 1.18 -17.40
C GLY A 145 16.95 2.60 -17.92
N ALA A 146 17.48 3.58 -17.20
CA ALA A 146 17.58 4.94 -17.72
C ALA A 146 18.58 4.93 -18.88
N ASP A 147 18.29 5.66 -19.95
CA ASP A 147 19.11 5.80 -21.17
C ASP A 147 20.56 6.29 -20.90
N ASP A 148 20.85 6.70 -19.65
CA ASP A 148 22.14 7.16 -19.13
C ASP A 148 22.88 6.08 -18.30
N GLY A 149 22.89 4.82 -18.76
CA GLY A 149 23.67 3.73 -18.14
C GLY A 149 23.31 3.42 -16.66
N GLY A 150 22.14 3.88 -16.21
CA GLY A 150 21.64 3.69 -14.85
C GLY A 150 20.85 2.40 -14.71
N GLU A 151 21.17 1.62 -13.66
CA GLU A 151 20.44 0.40 -13.28
C GLU A 151 18.92 0.60 -13.32
N ALA A 152 18.18 -0.39 -13.86
CA ALA A 152 16.73 -0.35 -13.96
C ALA A 152 16.07 -0.13 -12.59
N GLN A 153 15.55 1.08 -12.37
CA GLN A 153 14.81 1.41 -11.16
C GLN A 153 13.34 1.05 -11.39
N SER A 154 12.87 -0.05 -10.80
CA SER A 154 11.43 -0.34 -10.79
C SER A 154 10.75 0.36 -9.60
N LEU A 155 9.51 0.82 -9.79
CA LEU A 155 8.67 1.28 -8.68
C LEU A 155 8.23 0.05 -7.87
N VAL A 156 8.80 -0.11 -6.68
CA VAL A 156 8.47 -1.22 -5.78
C VAL A 156 7.47 -0.76 -4.73
N PHE A 157 6.26 -1.31 -4.76
CA PHE A 157 5.24 -1.10 -3.73
C PHE A 157 5.24 -2.26 -2.74
N GLN A 158 5.44 -1.95 -1.45
CA GLN A 158 5.30 -2.92 -0.37
C GLN A 158 3.80 -3.06 -0.01
N ILE A 159 3.21 -4.16 -0.46
CA ILE A 159 1.76 -4.43 -0.35
C ILE A 159 1.43 -5.50 0.71
N GLY A 160 2.40 -5.90 1.53
CA GLY A 160 2.17 -6.88 2.59
C GLY A 160 3.04 -6.65 3.83
N ALA A 161 2.71 -7.36 4.90
CA ALA A 161 3.40 -7.24 6.19
C ALA A 161 4.75 -7.99 6.25
N ASN A 162 5.00 -8.93 5.33
CA ASN A 162 6.21 -9.75 5.31
C ASN A 162 7.17 -9.36 4.16
N ALA A 163 8.41 -9.84 4.25
CA ALA A 163 9.39 -9.70 3.18
C ALA A 163 8.85 -10.27 1.85
N THR A 164 9.33 -9.71 0.73
CA THR A 164 9.00 -10.09 -0.66
C THR A 164 7.55 -9.93 -1.10
N GLN A 165 6.65 -9.45 -0.24
CA GLN A 165 5.26 -9.14 -0.60
C GLN A 165 5.19 -7.77 -1.28
N GLN A 166 5.68 -7.72 -2.52
CA GLN A 166 5.88 -6.50 -3.29
C GLN A 166 5.28 -6.60 -4.69
N ILE A 167 4.85 -5.46 -5.22
CA ILE A 167 4.50 -5.29 -6.63
C ILE A 167 5.52 -4.36 -7.26
N THR A 168 6.14 -4.80 -8.35
CA THR A 168 6.97 -3.96 -9.21
C THR A 168 6.12 -3.36 -10.32
N LEU A 169 6.22 -2.05 -10.51
CA LEU A 169 5.63 -1.30 -11.62
C LEU A 169 6.74 -0.62 -12.42
N ASN A 170 6.66 -0.72 -13.73
CA ASN A 170 7.55 0.00 -14.64
C ASN A 170 6.73 1.01 -15.44
N ILE A 171 7.32 2.20 -15.63
CA ILE A 171 6.76 3.27 -16.44
C ILE A 171 7.80 3.67 -17.47
N GLU A 172 7.47 3.40 -18.73
CA GLU A 172 8.33 3.73 -19.87
C GLU A 172 8.36 5.25 -20.11
N ASN A 173 9.37 5.73 -20.84
CA ASN A 173 9.48 7.14 -21.22
C ASN A 173 8.33 7.55 -22.16
N MET A 174 7.62 8.62 -21.82
CA MET A 174 6.49 9.15 -22.61
C MET A 174 6.79 10.49 -23.28
N GLY A 175 8.06 10.91 -23.33
CA GLY A 175 8.49 12.10 -24.06
C GLY A 175 8.42 11.93 -25.58
N ALA A 176 8.24 13.04 -26.31
CA ALA A 176 8.08 13.03 -27.76
C ALA A 176 9.29 12.46 -28.52
N SER A 177 10.48 12.47 -27.92
CA SER A 177 11.73 11.94 -28.50
C SER A 177 11.76 10.42 -28.60
N VAL A 178 11.10 9.70 -27.69
CA VAL A 178 11.14 8.22 -27.61
C VAL A 178 9.88 7.60 -28.19
N LEU A 179 8.77 8.32 -28.13
CA LEU A 179 7.45 7.84 -28.53
C LEU A 179 7.38 7.63 -30.05
N GLY A 180 6.86 6.48 -30.49
CA GLY A 180 6.72 6.13 -31.91
C GLY A 180 7.81 5.20 -32.47
N THR A 181 8.89 4.94 -31.72
CA THR A 181 9.93 3.99 -32.12
C THR A 181 9.56 2.56 -31.69
N ASP A 182 9.64 1.58 -32.60
CA ASP A 182 9.34 0.16 -32.29
C ASP A 182 10.54 -0.54 -31.63
N GLY A 183 11.07 0.06 -30.56
CA GLY A 183 12.00 -0.58 -29.63
C GLY A 183 13.44 -0.83 -30.08
N THR A 184 13.87 -0.38 -31.26
CA THR A 184 15.25 -0.54 -31.79
C THR A 184 15.76 0.66 -32.61
N ALA A 185 15.67 1.89 -32.10
CA ALA A 185 16.37 3.03 -32.69
C ALA A 185 17.00 3.89 -31.60
N GLU A 186 18.14 3.42 -31.08
CA GLU A 186 19.20 4.31 -30.61
C GLU A 186 19.80 4.97 -31.86
N GLY A 187 19.22 6.09 -32.28
CA GLY A 187 19.75 6.94 -33.34
C GLY A 187 19.60 8.38 -32.89
N GLU A 188 20.72 9.11 -32.84
CA GLU A 188 20.80 10.51 -32.40
C GLU A 188 19.98 11.49 -33.28
N ASP A 189 19.39 11.01 -34.38
CA ASP A 189 18.43 11.73 -35.19
C ASP A 189 17.03 11.14 -34.99
N GLY A 190 16.14 11.93 -34.36
CA GLY A 190 14.73 11.60 -34.07
C GLY A 190 13.83 11.35 -35.30
N ALA A 191 14.38 10.89 -36.43
CA ALA A 191 13.71 10.64 -37.70
C ALA A 191 12.63 9.54 -37.64
N GLY A 192 12.50 8.82 -36.53
CA GLY A 192 11.46 7.79 -36.30
C GLY A 192 10.56 8.05 -35.09
N SER A 193 10.66 9.20 -34.43
CA SER A 193 9.88 9.53 -33.24
C SER A 193 8.92 10.69 -33.46
N VAL A 194 7.99 10.90 -32.52
CA VAL A 194 7.02 11.99 -32.57
C VAL A 194 7.69 13.36 -32.70
N ALA A 195 8.92 13.54 -32.19
CA ALA A 195 9.71 14.76 -32.33
C ALA A 195 10.23 15.01 -33.76
N GLY A 196 10.36 13.97 -34.59
CA GLY A 196 10.80 14.08 -35.99
C GLY A 196 9.69 14.30 -37.00
N ILE A 197 8.45 14.53 -36.56
CA ILE A 197 7.33 14.84 -37.47
C ILE A 197 7.57 16.21 -38.08
N ASP A 198 7.74 16.24 -39.39
CA ASP A 198 7.92 17.45 -40.18
C ASP A 198 6.98 17.41 -41.39
N VAL A 199 5.88 18.16 -41.28
CA VAL A 199 4.83 18.19 -42.30
C VAL A 199 5.18 19.09 -43.49
N THR A 200 6.19 19.95 -43.36
CA THR A 200 6.63 20.85 -44.45
C THR A 200 7.26 20.06 -45.61
N LYS A 201 7.79 18.88 -45.31
CA LYS A 201 8.40 17.95 -46.27
C LYS A 201 7.38 17.14 -47.09
N PHE A 202 6.08 17.29 -46.85
CA PHE A 202 5.05 16.58 -47.62
C PHE A 202 4.90 17.08 -49.07
N ILE A 203 5.27 18.34 -49.35
CA ILE A 203 5.20 18.93 -50.70
C ILE A 203 6.40 18.50 -51.55
N SER A 204 7.56 18.28 -50.93
CA SER A 204 8.81 17.87 -51.59
C SER A 204 8.79 16.38 -51.93
N ALA A 205 7.95 15.99 -52.88
CA ALA A 205 7.99 14.67 -53.52
C ALA A 205 9.21 14.45 -54.44
N SER A 206 10.18 15.38 -54.46
CA SER A 206 11.44 15.23 -55.17
C SER A 206 12.60 15.82 -54.36
N GLY A 207 13.15 15.02 -53.45
CA GLY A 207 14.58 15.12 -53.18
C GLY A 207 15.32 14.59 -54.40
N GLU A 208 16.00 15.46 -55.14
CA GLU A 208 17.28 15.06 -55.71
C GLU A 208 18.15 14.61 -54.52
N ASP A 209 18.72 13.41 -54.61
CA ASP A 209 19.42 12.67 -53.56
C ASP A 209 18.54 11.89 -52.55
N GLY A 210 18.02 10.74 -53.00
CA GLY A 210 18.22 9.44 -52.37
C GLY A 210 17.85 9.18 -50.88
N GLU A 211 17.36 10.16 -50.13
CA GLU A 211 16.75 9.96 -48.82
C GLU A 211 15.24 10.00 -48.97
N GLU A 212 14.60 8.89 -48.64
CA GLU A 212 13.14 8.76 -48.65
C GLU A 212 12.57 9.82 -47.71
N ALA A 213 12.08 10.93 -48.29
CA ALA A 213 11.27 11.90 -47.58
C ALA A 213 10.19 11.14 -46.82
N ALA A 214 10.14 11.30 -45.49
CA ALA A 214 9.23 10.58 -44.62
C ALA A 214 7.79 10.77 -45.11
N GLY A 215 7.30 9.82 -45.91
CA GLY A 215 6.00 9.90 -46.54
C GLY A 215 4.90 10.06 -45.50
N PHE A 216 3.80 10.68 -45.89
CA PHE A 216 2.61 10.83 -45.05
C PHE A 216 2.25 9.56 -44.26
N ASP A 217 2.31 8.39 -44.93
CA ASP A 217 2.02 7.10 -44.32
C ASP A 217 3.02 6.70 -43.22
N ALA A 218 4.29 7.06 -43.36
CA ALA A 218 5.33 6.81 -42.36
C ALA A 218 5.11 7.69 -41.12
N GLN A 219 4.87 8.99 -41.31
CA GLN A 219 4.62 9.92 -40.21
C GLN A 219 3.32 9.60 -39.46
N LEU A 220 2.26 9.24 -40.19
CA LEU A 220 1.01 8.76 -39.59
C LEU A 220 1.23 7.44 -38.82
N GLY A 221 2.05 6.54 -39.37
CA GLY A 221 2.45 5.29 -38.70
C GLY A 221 3.19 5.50 -37.37
N ILE A 222 4.05 6.51 -37.28
CA ILE A 222 4.75 6.91 -36.04
C ILE A 222 3.72 7.35 -34.99
N ILE A 223 2.75 8.20 -35.36
CA ILE A 223 1.72 8.70 -34.44
C ILE A 223 0.80 7.58 -33.98
N GLU A 224 0.41 6.66 -34.87
CA GLU A 224 -0.41 5.50 -34.50
C GLU A 224 0.33 4.55 -33.55
N THR A 225 1.64 4.37 -33.76
CA THR A 225 2.49 3.60 -32.85
C THR A 225 2.61 4.28 -31.50
N ALA A 226 2.82 5.61 -31.48
CA ALA A 226 2.85 6.42 -30.27
C ALA A 226 1.54 6.33 -29.46
N ILE A 227 0.40 6.47 -30.13
CA ILE A 227 -0.92 6.32 -29.50
C ILE A 227 -1.07 4.91 -28.92
N LYS A 228 -0.70 3.86 -29.66
CA LYS A 228 -0.73 2.47 -29.18
C LYS A 228 0.16 2.27 -27.97
N GLN A 229 1.35 2.85 -27.93
CA GLN A 229 2.28 2.79 -26.78
C GLN A 229 1.69 3.45 -25.54
N VAL A 230 1.16 4.67 -25.65
CA VAL A 230 0.49 5.37 -24.53
C VAL A 230 -0.72 4.57 -24.04
N SER A 231 -1.56 4.07 -24.96
CA SER A 231 -2.71 3.24 -24.61
C SER A 231 -2.31 1.94 -23.93
N ALA A 232 -1.24 1.28 -24.39
CA ALA A 232 -0.71 0.07 -23.75
C ALA A 232 -0.19 0.37 -22.33
N GLN A 233 0.50 1.50 -22.13
CA GLN A 233 0.99 1.91 -20.82
C GLN A 233 -0.16 2.23 -19.85
N ARG A 234 -1.19 2.95 -20.31
CA ARG A 234 -2.41 3.19 -19.51
C ARG A 234 -3.14 1.89 -19.15
N SER A 235 -3.23 0.95 -20.09
CA SER A 235 -3.83 -0.37 -19.82
C SER A 235 -3.07 -1.14 -18.73
N LYS A 236 -1.73 -1.13 -18.75
CA LYS A 236 -0.91 -1.72 -17.69
C LYS A 236 -1.15 -1.07 -16.34
N LEU A 237 -1.20 0.27 -16.29
CA LEU A 237 -1.47 1.03 -15.07
C LEU A 237 -2.86 0.72 -14.49
N GLY A 238 -3.90 0.69 -15.32
CA GLY A 238 -5.25 0.31 -14.90
C GLY A 238 -5.35 -1.14 -14.41
N ALA A 239 -4.62 -2.07 -15.04
CA ALA A 239 -4.53 -3.44 -14.54
C ALA A 239 -3.87 -3.52 -13.16
N VAL A 240 -2.84 -2.72 -12.90
CA VAL A 240 -2.19 -2.63 -11.58
C VAL A 240 -3.11 -1.98 -10.55
N GLN A 241 -3.91 -0.97 -10.91
CA GLN A 241 -4.94 -0.42 -10.03
C GLN A 241 -5.93 -1.50 -9.58
N ASN A 242 -6.51 -2.25 -10.52
CA ASN A 242 -7.43 -3.36 -10.19
C ASN A 242 -6.77 -4.39 -9.27
N ARG A 243 -5.50 -4.72 -9.52
CA ARG A 243 -4.73 -5.63 -8.65
C ARG A 243 -4.57 -5.06 -7.24
N LEU A 244 -4.27 -3.77 -7.10
CA LEU A 244 -4.15 -3.11 -5.79
C LEU A 244 -5.49 -3.05 -5.06
N GLU A 245 -6.61 -2.81 -5.75
CA GLU A 245 -7.96 -2.85 -5.15
C GLU A 245 -8.29 -4.24 -4.61
N HIS A 246 -8.06 -5.30 -5.39
CA HIS A 246 -8.22 -6.67 -4.91
C HIS A 246 -7.27 -7.00 -3.74
N THR A 247 -6.05 -6.48 -3.78
CA THR A 247 -5.07 -6.65 -2.70
C THR A 247 -5.55 -5.98 -1.42
N ILE A 248 -6.06 -4.73 -1.49
CA ILE A 248 -6.63 -4.01 -0.34
C ILE A 248 -7.78 -4.78 0.29
N ASN A 249 -8.68 -5.34 -0.53
CA ASN A 249 -9.78 -6.16 -0.03
C ASN A 249 -9.29 -7.42 0.70
N ASN A 250 -8.28 -8.10 0.14
CA ASN A 250 -7.67 -9.27 0.76
C ASN A 250 -6.92 -8.92 2.07
N LEU A 251 -6.18 -7.81 2.09
CA LEU A 251 -5.47 -7.32 3.27
C LEU A 251 -6.45 -6.96 4.39
N SER A 252 -7.55 -6.28 4.05
CA SER A 252 -8.59 -5.89 5.00
C SER A 252 -9.27 -7.11 5.63
N ALA A 253 -9.66 -8.09 4.80
CA ALA A 253 -10.23 -9.34 5.29
C ALA A 253 -9.22 -10.13 6.16
N SER A 254 -7.94 -10.13 5.79
CA SER A 254 -6.89 -10.79 6.57
C SER A 254 -6.65 -10.09 7.91
N ALA A 255 -6.63 -8.75 7.93
CA ALA A 255 -6.47 -7.96 9.15
C ALA A 255 -7.67 -8.15 10.10
N GLU A 256 -8.89 -8.19 9.59
CA GLU A 256 -10.10 -8.48 10.38
C GLU A 256 -10.02 -9.89 11.01
N ASN A 257 -9.70 -10.91 10.20
CA ASN A 257 -9.58 -12.28 10.69
C ASN A 257 -8.47 -12.45 11.73
N LEU A 258 -7.32 -11.79 11.53
CA LEU A 258 -6.22 -11.79 12.51
C LEU A 258 -6.60 -11.03 13.78
N THR A 259 -7.35 -9.94 13.68
CA THR A 259 -7.84 -9.19 14.85
C THR A 259 -8.83 -10.03 15.65
N ALA A 260 -9.74 -10.74 14.99
CA ALA A 260 -10.65 -11.68 15.63
C ALA A 260 -9.93 -12.88 16.27
N ALA A 261 -8.81 -13.33 15.68
CA ALA A 261 -7.96 -14.36 16.28
C ALA A 261 -7.17 -13.83 17.50
N GLU A 262 -6.62 -12.61 17.41
CA GLU A 262 -5.89 -11.97 18.51
C GLU A 262 -6.81 -11.68 19.70
N SER A 263 -8.02 -11.19 19.45
CA SER A 263 -9.05 -10.97 20.47
C SER A 263 -9.39 -12.27 21.21
N ARG A 264 -9.60 -13.39 20.51
CA ARG A 264 -9.83 -14.69 21.15
C ARG A 264 -8.68 -15.17 22.04
N ILE A 265 -7.45 -14.77 21.73
CA ILE A 265 -6.28 -15.14 22.52
C ILE A 265 -6.12 -14.19 23.71
N ARG A 266 -6.23 -12.89 23.49
CA ARG A 266 -5.79 -11.87 24.43
C ARG A 266 -6.92 -11.20 25.20
N ASP A 267 -8.10 -11.06 24.62
CA ASP A 267 -9.22 -10.41 25.29
C ASP A 267 -9.92 -11.35 26.28
N VAL A 268 -10.54 -10.76 27.29
CA VAL A 268 -11.29 -11.50 28.31
C VAL A 268 -12.80 -11.41 28.06
N ASP A 269 -13.50 -12.51 28.33
CA ASP A 269 -14.95 -12.48 28.47
C ASP A 269 -15.31 -11.81 29.80
N MET A 270 -15.73 -10.55 29.72
CA MET A 270 -16.04 -9.71 30.88
C MET A 270 -17.13 -10.33 31.77
N ALA A 271 -18.14 -10.99 31.20
CA ALA A 271 -19.22 -11.58 31.98
C ALA A 271 -18.71 -12.75 32.83
N LYS A 272 -17.86 -13.60 32.23
CA LYS A 272 -17.22 -14.71 32.92
C LYS A 272 -16.27 -14.23 34.01
N GLU A 273 -15.44 -13.23 33.72
CA GLU A 273 -14.46 -12.73 34.68
C GLU A 273 -15.13 -11.98 35.86
N MET A 274 -16.26 -11.29 35.63
CA MET A 274 -17.09 -10.72 36.69
C MET A 274 -17.72 -11.78 37.59
N SER A 275 -18.17 -12.90 37.04
CA SER A 275 -18.64 -14.05 37.84
C SER A 275 -17.52 -14.63 38.70
N GLU A 276 -16.32 -14.79 38.15
CA GLU A 276 -15.18 -15.30 38.92
C GLU A 276 -14.70 -14.28 39.97
N PHE A 277 -14.72 -12.98 39.67
CA PHE A 277 -14.43 -11.90 40.62
C PHE A 277 -15.40 -11.91 41.80
N THR A 278 -16.72 -11.94 41.53
CA THR A 278 -17.74 -11.99 42.58
C THR A 278 -17.62 -13.24 43.45
N LYS A 279 -17.37 -14.40 42.85
CA LYS A 279 -17.08 -15.65 43.58
C LYS A 279 -15.85 -15.52 44.48
N ASN A 280 -14.74 -14.99 43.98
CA ASN A 280 -13.51 -14.80 44.78
C ASN A 280 -13.69 -13.77 45.90
N ASN A 281 -14.51 -12.74 45.68
CA ASN A 281 -14.86 -11.76 46.70
C ASN A 281 -15.70 -12.41 47.83
N ILE A 282 -16.72 -13.19 47.48
CA ILE A 282 -17.53 -13.94 48.45
C ILE A 282 -16.66 -14.94 49.24
N LEU A 283 -15.73 -15.65 48.57
CA LEU A 283 -14.79 -16.57 49.23
C LEU A 283 -13.82 -15.84 50.17
N SER A 284 -13.40 -14.62 49.82
CA SER A 284 -12.59 -13.77 50.70
C SER A 284 -13.36 -13.37 51.95
N GLN A 285 -14.60 -12.90 51.81
CA GLN A 285 -15.48 -12.55 52.93
C GLN A 285 -15.77 -13.77 53.83
N ALA A 286 -16.05 -14.93 53.23
CA ALA A 286 -16.24 -16.19 53.97
C ALA A 286 -14.97 -16.62 54.71
N SER A 287 -13.79 -16.45 54.11
CA SER A 287 -12.50 -16.77 54.76
C SER A 287 -12.21 -15.85 55.94
N GLN A 288 -12.58 -14.56 55.85
CA GLN A 288 -12.50 -13.62 56.96
C GLN A 288 -13.44 -14.01 58.11
N ALA A 289 -14.69 -14.37 57.80
CA ALA A 289 -15.66 -14.85 58.79
C ALA A 289 -15.19 -16.14 59.47
N MET A 290 -14.63 -17.09 58.71
CA MET A 290 -14.08 -18.34 59.24
C MET A 290 -12.81 -18.12 60.07
N LEU A 291 -11.98 -17.13 59.73
CA LEU A 291 -10.83 -16.74 60.53
C LEU A 291 -11.27 -16.13 61.87
N ALA A 292 -12.31 -15.30 61.87
CA ALA A 292 -12.92 -14.79 63.10
C ALA A 292 -13.43 -15.94 63.99
N GLN A 293 -14.13 -16.92 63.41
CA GLN A 293 -14.61 -18.12 64.13
C GLN A 293 -13.46 -18.99 64.64
N ALA A 294 -12.42 -19.20 63.83
CA ALA A 294 -11.25 -20.00 64.20
C ALA A 294 -10.46 -19.36 65.35
N ASN A 295 -10.46 -18.04 65.47
CA ASN A 295 -9.82 -17.33 66.59
C ASN A 295 -10.62 -17.39 67.90
N GLN A 296 -11.94 -17.60 67.83
CA GLN A 296 -12.79 -17.75 69.02
C GLN A 296 -12.69 -19.14 69.68
N GLN A 297 -12.36 -20.18 68.92
CA GLN A 297 -12.26 -21.55 69.47
C GLN A 297 -11.24 -21.68 70.63
N PRO A 298 -10.00 -21.17 70.52
CA PRO A 298 -9.05 -21.18 71.63
C PRO A 298 -9.50 -20.35 72.84
N GLN A 299 -10.24 -19.26 72.63
CA GLN A 299 -10.72 -18.37 73.70
C GLN A 299 -11.82 -19.02 74.53
N ASN A 300 -12.74 -19.75 73.89
CA ASN A 300 -13.75 -20.54 74.58
C ASN A 300 -13.13 -21.69 75.41
N VAL A 301 -12.05 -22.30 74.89
CA VAL A 301 -11.28 -23.32 75.64
C VAL A 301 -10.55 -22.70 76.83
N LEU A 302 -10.00 -21.49 76.68
CA LEU A 302 -9.34 -20.78 77.79
C LEU A 302 -10.33 -20.39 78.88
N GLN A 303 -11.58 -20.07 78.52
CA GLN A 303 -12.65 -19.75 79.47
C GLN A 303 -13.11 -20.97 80.28
N LEU A 304 -13.01 -22.18 79.71
CA LEU A 304 -13.27 -23.45 80.41
C LEU A 304 -12.12 -23.91 81.33
N LEU A 305 -10.92 -23.34 81.15
CA LEU A 305 -9.72 -23.64 81.94
C LEU A 305 -9.47 -22.61 83.06
N ARG A 306 -10.33 -21.60 83.20
CA ARG A 306 -10.31 -20.61 84.29
C ARG A 306 -11.30 -20.97 85.40
#